data_AF-A3MWH7-F1
#
_entry.id   AF-A3MWH7-F1
#
_cell.length_a   1.000
_cell.length_b   1.000
_cell.length_c   1.000
_cell.angle_alpha   90.00
_cell.angle_beta   90.00
_cell.angle_gamma   90.00
#
_symmetry.space_group_name_H-M   'P 1'
#
loop_
_entity.id
_entity.type
_entity.pdbx_description
1 polymer ?
#
loop_
_entity_poly.entity_id
_entity_poly.type
_entity_poly.pdbx_seq_one_letter_code
_entity_poly.pdbx_strand_id
1 'polypeptide(L)'
;MTAELLEFALWYIFPAAIFIFIAGATYRLLRYVFLFRRGVYVHRKTSAGHKVSGLIWTFLRSSVFSVKWNAPEVVGGLIALHVLGLILLVFLLAHHVAYLSYLFPPYGILWPLALPINPISSYLAYTTPQSVVAEAGSIWGPLTIILNGDVLTAMALIGITYKMVEKVYHKLRGTPHVRWGDLIIWPLLFTIVITGLLATHHVFPGIETYRLILGLHIASAALFLVLMPFTKLFHFVWNFWYGKLHEWYDLVVKRGA
;
A
#
# COMPACT_ATOMS: atom_id res chain seq x y z
N MET A 1 -6.69 19.22 -24.26
CA MET A 1 -5.72 18.18 -23.81
C MET A 1 -5.50 18.09 -22.30
N THR A 2 -5.33 19.17 -21.52
CA THR A 2 -5.04 19.07 -20.07
C THR A 2 -6.25 18.68 -19.21
N ALA A 3 -7.42 19.29 -19.45
CA ALA A 3 -8.68 18.90 -18.80
C ALA A 3 -9.13 17.46 -19.15
N GLU A 4 -8.74 16.98 -20.33
CA GLU A 4 -9.09 15.65 -20.84
C GLU A 4 -8.40 14.52 -20.07
N LEU A 5 -7.16 14.70 -19.58
CA LEU A 5 -6.45 13.59 -18.92
C LEU A 5 -7.09 13.21 -17.58
N LEU A 6 -7.51 14.19 -16.79
CA LEU A 6 -8.17 13.92 -15.50
C LEU A 6 -9.46 13.15 -15.70
N GLU A 7 -10.31 13.61 -16.63
CA GLU A 7 -11.58 12.96 -16.94
C GLU A 7 -11.35 11.57 -17.54
N PHE A 8 -10.37 11.43 -18.44
CA PHE A 8 -9.99 10.15 -19.01
C PHE A 8 -9.49 9.17 -17.94
N ALA A 9 -8.65 9.65 -17.02
CA ALA A 9 -8.13 8.85 -15.92
C ALA A 9 -9.24 8.38 -14.97
N LEU A 10 -10.16 9.27 -14.58
CA LEU A 10 -11.26 8.98 -13.67
C LEU A 10 -12.30 8.04 -14.27
N TRP A 11 -12.72 8.29 -15.51
CA TRP A 11 -13.88 7.61 -16.09
C TRP A 11 -13.54 6.38 -16.93
N TYR A 12 -12.31 6.28 -17.43
CA TYR A 12 -11.90 5.17 -18.31
C TYR A 12 -10.74 4.37 -17.74
N ILE A 13 -9.60 5.01 -17.44
CA ILE A 13 -8.39 4.29 -17.00
C ILE A 13 -8.62 3.61 -15.65
N PHE A 14 -9.14 4.35 -14.66
CA PHE A 14 -9.29 3.82 -13.31
C PHE A 14 -10.32 2.67 -13.20
N PRO A 15 -11.52 2.75 -13.81
CA PRO A 15 -12.45 1.62 -13.84
C PRO A 15 -11.89 0.41 -14.59
N ALA A 16 -11.22 0.62 -15.73
CA ALA A 16 -10.55 -0.47 -16.46
C ALA A 16 -9.45 -1.12 -15.60
N ALA A 17 -8.69 -0.33 -14.85
CA ALA A 17 -7.67 -0.82 -13.94
C ALA A 17 -8.25 -1.68 -12.81
N ILE A 18 -9.38 -1.27 -12.22
CA ILE A 18 -10.10 -2.08 -11.22
C ILE A 18 -10.51 -3.43 -11.83
N PHE A 19 -11.10 -3.41 -13.03
CA PHE A 19 -11.52 -4.65 -13.70
C PHE A 19 -10.35 -5.61 -13.94
N ILE A 20 -9.25 -5.10 -14.50
CA ILE A 20 -8.04 -5.91 -14.77
C ILE A 20 -7.43 -6.42 -13.47
N PHE A 21 -7.39 -5.60 -12.42
CA PHE A 21 -6.90 -6.00 -11.11
C PHE A 21 -7.73 -7.14 -10.53
N ILE A 22 -9.07 -7.01 -10.53
CA ILE A 22 -9.97 -8.05 -10.02
C ILE A 22 -9.80 -9.34 -10.81
N ALA A 23 -9.76 -9.28 -12.14
CA ALA A 23 -9.56 -10.45 -12.99
C ALA A 23 -8.20 -11.13 -12.73
N GLY A 24 -7.11 -10.35 -12.68
CA GLY A 24 -5.76 -10.85 -12.42
C GLY A 24 -5.59 -11.41 -11.00
N ALA A 25 -6.14 -10.73 -10.00
CA ALA A 25 -6.16 -11.18 -8.61
C ALA A 25 -6.95 -12.49 -8.51
N THR A 26 -8.16 -12.55 -9.06
CA THR A 26 -9.01 -13.75 -9.06
C THR A 26 -8.28 -14.93 -9.71
N TYR A 27 -7.73 -14.76 -10.91
CA TYR A 27 -6.95 -15.80 -11.59
C TYR A 27 -5.82 -16.34 -10.71
N ARG A 28 -5.05 -15.44 -10.08
CA ARG A 28 -3.94 -15.82 -9.21
C ARG A 28 -4.40 -16.56 -7.96
N LEU A 29 -5.49 -16.12 -7.33
CA LEU A 29 -6.10 -16.78 -6.18
C LEU A 29 -6.62 -18.17 -6.54
N LEU A 30 -7.36 -18.29 -7.64
CA LEU A 30 -7.86 -19.57 -8.14
C LEU A 30 -6.73 -20.54 -8.43
N ARG A 31 -5.63 -20.07 -9.04
CA ARG A 31 -4.45 -20.90 -9.27
C ARG A 31 -3.88 -21.47 -7.97
N TYR A 32 -3.80 -20.66 -6.90
CA TYR A 32 -3.34 -21.13 -5.59
C TYR A 32 -4.26 -22.16 -4.96
N VAL A 33 -5.58 -21.98 -5.08
CA VAL A 33 -6.56 -22.90 -4.50
C VAL A 33 -6.61 -24.22 -5.28
N PHE A 34 -6.64 -24.16 -6.62
CA PHE A 34 -6.84 -25.34 -7.47
C PHE A 34 -5.56 -26.12 -7.80
N LEU A 35 -4.41 -25.45 -7.97
CA LEU A 35 -3.15 -26.14 -8.26
C LEU A 35 -2.35 -26.49 -6.99
N PHE A 36 -3.00 -26.42 -5.83
CA PHE A 36 -2.38 -26.75 -4.56
C PHE A 36 -1.97 -28.22 -4.51
N ARG A 37 -0.68 -28.48 -4.28
CA ARG A 37 -0.18 -29.83 -4.00
C ARG A 37 -0.10 -30.03 -2.50
N ARG A 38 -0.87 -31.00 -1.99
CA ARG A 38 -0.79 -31.43 -0.58
C ARG A 38 0.55 -32.13 -0.35
N GLY A 39 1.36 -31.59 0.55
CA GLY A 39 2.51 -32.32 1.09
C GLY A 39 2.07 -33.51 1.95
N VAL A 40 2.98 -34.46 2.16
CA VAL A 40 2.81 -35.52 3.16
C VAL A 40 3.25 -34.95 4.51
N TYR A 41 2.41 -35.09 5.55
CA TYR A 41 2.69 -34.56 6.88
C TYR A 41 2.33 -35.56 7.98
N VAL A 42 3.13 -35.57 9.05
CA VAL A 42 2.85 -36.32 10.27
C VAL A 42 2.17 -35.38 11.26
N HIS A 43 0.93 -35.69 11.65
CA HIS A 43 0.16 -34.85 12.57
C HIS A 43 0.67 -34.99 14.00
N ARG A 44 0.92 -33.85 14.68
CA ARG A 44 1.23 -33.81 16.12
C ARG A 44 0.14 -33.08 16.87
N LYS A 45 -0.23 -33.59 18.05
CA LYS A 45 -1.19 -32.93 18.95
C LYS A 45 -0.53 -31.70 19.58
N THR A 46 -1.11 -30.52 19.36
CA THR A 46 -0.69 -29.26 19.98
C THR A 46 -1.83 -28.62 20.76
N SER A 47 -1.49 -27.94 21.87
CA SER A 47 -2.48 -27.24 22.70
C SER A 47 -3.03 -25.99 21.99
N ALA A 48 -4.22 -25.54 22.39
CA ALA A 48 -4.83 -24.33 21.85
C ALA A 48 -3.94 -23.08 22.08
N GLY A 49 -3.30 -22.98 23.25
CA GLY A 49 -2.35 -21.90 23.55
C GLY A 49 -1.15 -21.89 22.62
N HIS A 50 -0.57 -23.06 22.32
CA HIS A 50 0.55 -23.19 21.36
C HIS A 50 0.15 -22.77 19.95
N LYS A 51 -1.09 -23.07 19.54
CA LYS A 51 -1.62 -22.64 18.24
C LYS A 51 -1.73 -21.12 18.15
N VAL A 52 -2.23 -20.46 19.20
CA VAL A 52 -2.35 -18.99 19.24
C VAL A 52 -0.98 -18.31 19.27
N SER A 53 -0.09 -18.73 20.17
CA SER A 53 1.26 -18.16 20.24
C SER A 53 2.04 -18.40 18.96
N GLY A 54 1.93 -19.61 18.38
CA GLY A 54 2.54 -19.95 17.10
C GLY A 54 2.01 -19.11 15.93
N LEU A 55 0.75 -18.69 15.95
CA LEU A 55 0.18 -17.80 14.93
C LEU A 55 0.86 -16.43 15.00
N ILE A 56 0.87 -15.82 16.19
CA ILE A 56 1.51 -14.53 16.42
C ILE A 56 2.98 -14.60 16.01
N TRP A 57 3.68 -15.67 16.39
CA TRP A 57 5.09 -15.83 16.09
C TRP A 57 5.39 -16.07 14.62
N THR A 58 4.50 -16.72 13.87
CA THR A 58 4.66 -16.90 12.41
C THR A 58 4.65 -15.55 11.67
N PHE A 59 3.81 -14.61 12.13
CA PHE A 59 3.77 -13.25 11.60
C PHE A 59 4.97 -12.41 12.06
N LEU A 60 5.32 -12.46 13.35
CA LEU A 60 6.39 -11.64 13.91
C LEU A 60 7.81 -12.12 13.55
N ARG A 61 8.01 -13.43 13.31
CA ARG A 61 9.34 -14.01 13.05
C ARG A 61 10.06 -13.33 11.88
N SER A 62 9.33 -12.94 10.84
CA SER A 62 9.91 -12.23 9.69
C SER A 62 10.43 -10.86 10.10
N SER A 63 9.65 -10.11 10.88
CA SER A 63 10.03 -8.77 11.35
C SER A 63 11.17 -8.84 12.35
N VAL A 64 11.14 -9.77 13.32
CA VAL A 64 12.21 -9.97 14.30
C VAL A 64 13.52 -10.35 13.63
N PHE A 65 13.47 -11.24 12.63
CA PHE A 65 14.66 -11.59 11.85
C PHE A 65 15.26 -10.38 11.14
N SER A 66 14.43 -9.57 10.47
CA SER A 66 14.89 -8.35 9.80
C SER A 66 15.47 -7.34 10.79
N VAL A 67 14.88 -7.18 11.98
CA VAL A 67 15.42 -6.30 13.04
C VAL A 67 16.82 -6.74 13.47
N LYS A 68 17.05 -8.05 13.61
CA LYS A 68 18.33 -8.56 14.07
C LYS A 68 19.43 -8.51 13.01
N TRP A 69 19.09 -8.75 11.75
CA TRP A 69 20.09 -9.02 10.70
C TRP A 69 20.06 -8.07 9.51
N ASN A 70 19.06 -7.20 9.41
CA ASN A 70 18.89 -6.30 8.27
C ASN A 70 18.27 -4.96 8.71
N ALA A 71 19.00 -4.22 9.54
CA ALA A 71 18.55 -2.92 10.04
C ALA A 71 18.17 -1.92 8.92
N PRO A 72 18.91 -1.81 7.79
CA PRO A 72 18.51 -0.93 6.69
C PRO A 72 17.13 -1.29 6.12
N GLU A 73 16.83 -2.58 6.00
CA GLU A 73 15.52 -3.04 5.51
C GLU A 73 14.39 -2.72 6.48
N VAL A 74 14.65 -2.78 7.77
CA VAL A 74 13.67 -2.40 8.78
C VAL A 74 13.39 -0.90 8.73
N VAL A 75 14.43 -0.07 8.67
CA VAL A 75 14.27 1.38 8.66
C VAL A 75 13.65 1.85 7.34
N GLY A 76 14.27 1.54 6.21
CA GLY A 76 13.82 2.03 4.90
C GLY A 76 12.63 1.26 4.34
N GLY A 77 12.66 -0.06 4.43
CA GLY A 77 11.64 -0.94 3.86
C GLY A 77 10.40 -1.09 4.73
N LEU A 78 10.53 -1.37 6.03
CA LEU A 78 9.37 -1.62 6.88
C LEU A 78 8.79 -0.32 7.47
N ILE A 79 9.62 0.46 8.17
CA ILE A 79 9.15 1.64 8.93
C ILE A 79 8.81 2.79 7.98
N ALA A 80 9.79 3.26 7.20
CA ALA A 80 9.61 4.43 6.34
C ALA A 80 8.62 4.15 5.20
N LEU A 81 8.83 3.07 4.44
CA LEU A 81 7.97 2.77 3.29
C LEU A 81 6.59 2.24 3.68
N HIS A 82 6.47 1.22 4.53
CA HIS A 82 5.17 0.59 4.78
C HIS A 82 4.41 1.26 5.92
N VAL A 83 4.96 1.22 7.14
CA VAL A 83 4.24 1.61 8.36
C VAL A 83 3.91 3.09 8.37
N LEU A 84 4.88 3.96 8.13
CA LEU A 84 4.67 5.41 8.15
C LEU A 84 4.31 5.97 6.76
N GLY A 85 4.87 5.41 5.69
CA GLY A 85 4.60 5.88 4.34
C GLY A 85 3.26 5.39 3.80
N LEU A 86 3.27 4.25 3.10
CA LEU A 86 2.18 3.81 2.24
C LEU A 86 0.91 3.40 2.99
N ILE A 87 1.00 2.69 4.13
CA ILE A 87 -0.22 2.20 4.82
C ILE A 87 -1.05 3.40 5.29
N LEU A 88 -0.42 4.35 5.99
CA LEU A 88 -1.13 5.53 6.48
C LEU A 88 -1.53 6.47 5.33
N LEU A 89 -0.66 6.68 4.34
CA LEU A 89 -0.94 7.58 3.22
C LEU A 89 -2.09 7.06 2.32
N VAL A 90 -2.13 5.76 2.02
CA VAL A 90 -3.16 5.17 1.15
C VAL A 90 -4.48 4.94 1.89
N PHE A 91 -4.44 4.50 3.14
CA PHE A 91 -5.67 4.12 3.85
C PHE A 91 -6.21 5.21 4.78
N LEU A 92 -5.37 6.04 5.37
CA LEU A 92 -5.80 7.01 6.38
C LEU A 92 -5.66 8.47 5.97
N LEU A 93 -4.96 8.83 4.89
CA LEU A 93 -4.94 10.22 4.43
C LEU A 93 -6.37 10.65 4.08
N ALA A 94 -6.82 11.80 4.60
CA ALA A 94 -8.21 12.25 4.48
C ALA A 94 -8.73 12.29 3.04
N HIS A 95 -7.88 12.63 2.06
CA HIS A 95 -8.26 12.66 0.64
C HIS A 95 -8.49 11.25 0.08
N HIS A 96 -7.68 10.28 0.50
CA HIS A 96 -7.91 8.88 0.15
C HIS A 96 -9.12 8.31 0.88
N VAL A 97 -9.32 8.63 2.17
CA VAL A 97 -10.52 8.22 2.92
C VAL A 97 -11.78 8.76 2.25
N ALA A 98 -11.79 10.04 1.83
CA ALA A 98 -12.92 10.63 1.11
C ALA A 98 -13.23 9.88 -0.18
N TYR A 99 -12.22 9.63 -1.01
CA TYR A 99 -12.41 8.91 -2.28
C TYR A 99 -12.81 7.44 -2.08
N LEU A 100 -12.19 6.75 -1.12
CA LEU A 100 -12.50 5.36 -0.80
C LEU A 100 -13.88 5.21 -0.18
N SER A 101 -14.34 6.18 0.61
CA SER A 101 -15.71 6.21 1.14
C SER A 101 -16.74 6.44 0.05
N TYR A 102 -16.40 7.20 -0.99
CA TYR A 102 -17.25 7.34 -2.17
C TYR A 102 -17.33 6.01 -2.96
N LEU A 103 -16.21 5.32 -3.14
CA LEU A 103 -16.16 4.04 -3.87
C LEU A 103 -16.78 2.87 -3.07
N PHE A 104 -16.56 2.84 -1.76
CA PHE A 104 -17.01 1.80 -0.84
C PHE A 104 -17.55 2.48 0.44
N PRO A 105 -18.86 2.75 0.53
CA PRO A 105 -19.46 3.53 1.62
C PRO A 105 -19.08 3.09 3.05
N PRO A 106 -18.94 1.79 3.38
CA PRO A 106 -18.51 1.36 4.72
C PRO A 106 -17.10 1.85 5.11
N TYR A 107 -16.27 2.26 4.15
CA TYR A 107 -14.95 2.82 4.44
C TYR A 107 -15.01 4.12 5.27
N GLY A 108 -16.15 4.82 5.23
CA GLY A 108 -16.38 6.03 6.02
C GLY A 108 -16.30 5.83 7.53
N ILE A 109 -16.36 4.57 8.02
CA ILE A 109 -16.13 4.26 9.45
C ILE A 109 -14.73 4.71 9.90
N LEU A 110 -13.78 4.83 8.98
CA LEU A 110 -12.40 5.24 9.28
C LEU A 110 -12.20 6.76 9.36
N TRP A 111 -13.25 7.58 9.14
CA TRP A 111 -13.16 9.05 9.24
C TRP A 111 -12.52 9.57 10.54
N PRO A 112 -12.81 9.01 11.73
CA PRO A 112 -12.13 9.42 12.96
C PRO A 112 -10.61 9.18 12.96
N LEU A 113 -10.14 8.21 12.16
CA LEU A 113 -8.72 7.88 11.97
C LEU A 113 -8.07 8.66 10.83
N ALA A 114 -8.81 9.52 10.12
CA ALA A 114 -8.29 10.23 8.98
C ALA A 114 -7.18 11.23 9.38
N LEU A 115 -6.12 11.26 8.57
CA LEU A 115 -4.94 12.07 8.76
C LEU A 115 -5.02 13.32 7.86
N PRO A 116 -4.77 14.52 8.41
CA PRO A 116 -4.78 15.76 7.64
C PRO A 116 -3.60 15.80 6.66
N ILE A 117 -3.69 16.65 5.65
CA ILE A 117 -2.55 16.94 4.77
C ILE A 117 -1.46 17.66 5.57
N ASN A 118 -1.83 18.73 6.29
CA ASN A 118 -0.92 19.67 6.91
C ASN A 118 -1.08 19.70 8.45
N PRO A 119 -0.02 20.02 9.21
CA PRO A 119 -0.04 20.03 10.67
C PRO A 119 -0.84 21.19 11.29
N ILE A 120 -1.19 22.21 10.50
CA ILE A 120 -1.76 23.48 10.99
C ILE A 120 -3.30 23.42 11.08
N SER A 121 -3.94 22.46 10.40
CA SER A 121 -5.40 22.27 10.46
C SER A 121 -5.74 21.01 11.25
N SER A 122 -6.07 21.16 12.53
CA SER A 122 -6.70 20.09 13.33
C SER A 122 -8.13 19.78 12.86
N TYR A 123 -8.72 20.68 12.07
CA TYR A 123 -9.99 20.52 11.39
C TYR A 123 -9.74 20.03 9.96
N LEU A 124 -10.28 18.86 9.64
CA LEU A 124 -10.22 18.30 8.30
C LEU A 124 -11.27 19.01 7.43
N ALA A 125 -10.90 20.08 6.73
CA ALA A 125 -11.69 20.56 5.61
C ALA A 125 -11.32 19.71 4.38
N TYR A 126 -12.24 18.85 3.93
CA TYR A 126 -12.03 18.04 2.73
C TYR A 126 -13.14 18.30 1.71
N THR A 127 -12.77 18.26 0.44
CA THR A 127 -13.71 18.33 -0.68
C THR A 127 -14.13 16.92 -1.06
N THR A 128 -15.41 16.62 -0.86
CA THR A 128 -16.02 15.39 -1.41
C THR A 128 -16.31 15.59 -2.90
N PRO A 129 -16.43 14.51 -3.69
CA PRO A 129 -16.95 14.59 -5.06
C PRO A 129 -18.34 15.25 -5.16
N GLN A 130 -19.04 15.39 -4.04
CA GLN A 130 -20.36 16.02 -3.88
C GLN A 130 -20.31 17.44 -3.28
N SER A 131 -19.12 18.08 -3.21
CA SER A 131 -18.96 19.49 -2.82
C SER A 131 -19.39 19.87 -1.40
N VAL A 132 -19.47 18.91 -0.46
CA VAL A 132 -19.68 19.18 0.97
C VAL A 132 -18.33 19.29 1.66
N VAL A 133 -18.02 20.46 2.23
CA VAL A 133 -16.95 20.63 3.22
C VAL A 133 -17.47 20.01 4.51
N ALA A 134 -17.00 18.81 4.84
CA ALA A 134 -17.36 18.15 6.08
C ALA A 134 -16.18 18.25 7.05
N GLU A 135 -16.46 18.61 8.30
CA GLU A 135 -15.47 18.68 9.37
C GLU A 135 -15.45 17.33 10.10
N ALA A 136 -14.39 16.54 9.90
CA ALA A 136 -14.16 15.34 10.70
C ALA A 136 -13.16 15.67 11.82
N GLY A 137 -13.59 15.50 13.07
CA GLY A 137 -12.69 15.53 14.22
C GLY A 137 -11.75 14.32 14.18
N SER A 138 -10.44 14.58 14.11
CA SER A 138 -9.41 13.54 14.12
C SER A 138 -9.09 13.10 15.55
N ILE A 139 -9.02 11.79 15.81
CA ILE A 139 -8.64 11.27 17.14
C ILE A 139 -7.17 11.53 17.47
N TRP A 140 -6.37 11.95 16.48
CA TRP A 140 -4.93 12.07 16.60
C TRP A 140 -4.49 13.29 17.42
N GLY A 141 -5.35 14.30 17.59
CA GLY A 141 -5.06 15.47 18.43
C GLY A 141 -3.70 16.10 18.10
N PRO A 142 -2.81 16.35 19.09
CA PRO A 142 -1.47 16.90 18.84
C PRO A 142 -0.56 16.01 17.98
N LEU A 143 -0.84 14.71 17.84
CA LEU A 143 -0.02 13.83 17.01
C LEU A 143 -0.08 14.19 15.53
N THR A 144 -1.08 14.97 15.08
CA THR A 144 -1.15 15.46 13.69
C THR A 144 0.03 16.33 13.28
N ILE A 145 0.77 16.89 14.24
CA ILE A 145 2.03 17.61 13.97
C ILE A 145 3.06 16.68 13.30
N ILE A 146 3.03 15.39 13.64
CA ILE A 146 3.94 14.36 13.11
C ILE A 146 3.22 13.44 12.12
N LEU A 147 1.96 13.12 12.37
CA LEU A 147 1.10 12.27 11.56
C LEU A 147 0.25 13.15 10.63
N ASN A 148 0.87 13.64 9.57
CA ASN A 148 0.21 14.39 8.50
C ASN A 148 0.76 13.97 7.12
N GLY A 149 -0.01 14.28 6.07
CA GLY A 149 0.29 13.92 4.69
C GLY A 149 1.72 14.23 4.26
N ASP A 150 2.29 15.36 4.67
CA ASP A 150 3.65 15.76 4.27
C ASP A 150 4.72 14.85 4.88
N VAL A 151 4.63 14.59 6.18
CA VAL A 151 5.57 13.69 6.87
C VAL A 151 5.44 12.27 6.33
N LEU A 152 4.21 11.76 6.16
CA LEU A 152 3.98 10.42 5.61
C LEU A 152 4.53 10.31 4.18
N THR A 153 4.35 11.37 3.37
CA THR A 153 4.89 11.44 2.01
C THR A 153 6.41 11.42 2.02
N ALA A 154 7.04 12.21 2.90
CA ALA A 154 8.50 12.21 3.04
C ALA A 154 9.02 10.82 3.43
N MET A 155 8.38 10.15 4.39
CA MET A 155 8.73 8.79 4.79
C MET A 155 8.56 7.79 3.64
N ALA A 156 7.46 7.89 2.88
CA ALA A 156 7.23 7.07 1.70
C ALA A 156 8.33 7.29 0.65
N LEU A 157 8.68 8.54 0.33
CA LEU A 157 9.73 8.87 -0.65
C LEU A 157 11.12 8.37 -0.22
N ILE A 158 11.46 8.49 1.06
CA ILE A 158 12.70 7.90 1.63
C ILE A 158 12.70 6.40 1.41
N GLY A 159 11.62 5.72 1.77
CA GLY A 159 11.48 4.27 1.63
C GLY A 159 11.50 3.79 0.17
N ILE A 160 10.81 4.49 -0.72
CA ILE A 160 10.80 4.21 -2.17
C ILE A 160 12.19 4.39 -2.75
N THR A 161 12.87 5.49 -2.42
CA THR A 161 14.22 5.78 -2.90
C THR A 161 15.20 4.73 -2.42
N TYR A 162 15.15 4.37 -1.14
CA TYR A 162 15.92 3.27 -0.57
C TYR A 162 15.73 1.98 -1.37
N LYS A 163 14.48 1.58 -1.62
CA LYS A 163 14.17 0.37 -2.38
C LYS A 163 14.61 0.43 -3.84
N MET A 164 14.46 1.57 -4.48
CA MET A 164 14.89 1.77 -5.85
C MET A 164 16.42 1.62 -5.96
N VAL A 165 17.17 2.27 -5.06
CA VAL A 165 18.63 2.13 -4.98
C VAL A 165 19.04 0.69 -4.67
N GLU A 166 18.38 0.03 -3.71
CA GLU A 166 18.62 -1.38 -3.37
C GLU A 166 18.48 -2.29 -4.61
N LYS A 167 17.39 -2.14 -5.38
CA LYS A 167 17.16 -2.98 -6.57
C LYS A 167 18.12 -2.70 -7.71
N VAL A 168 18.46 -1.44 -7.96
CA VAL A 168 19.48 -1.07 -8.94
C VAL A 168 20.83 -1.65 -8.53
N TYR A 169 21.24 -1.49 -7.27
CA TYR A 169 22.48 -2.05 -6.74
C TYR A 169 22.57 -3.57 -6.92
N HIS A 170 21.53 -4.31 -6.54
CA HIS A 170 21.50 -5.77 -6.72
C HIS A 170 21.53 -6.20 -8.19
N LYS A 171 20.88 -5.44 -9.08
CA LYS A 171 20.91 -5.72 -10.52
C LYS A 171 22.30 -5.51 -11.09
N LEU A 172 22.97 -4.42 -10.72
CA LEU A 172 24.35 -4.11 -11.14
C LEU A 172 25.36 -5.14 -10.62
N ARG A 173 25.12 -5.71 -9.44
CA ARG A 173 25.92 -6.81 -8.86
C ARG A 173 25.61 -8.20 -9.46
N GLY A 174 24.74 -8.29 -10.46
CA GLY A 174 24.41 -9.55 -11.13
C GLY A 174 23.56 -10.51 -10.31
N THR A 175 22.80 -10.01 -9.32
CA THR A 175 21.96 -10.89 -8.48
C THR A 175 20.84 -11.51 -9.33
N PRO A 176 20.72 -12.85 -9.41
CA PRO A 176 19.87 -13.51 -10.42
C PRO A 176 18.35 -13.33 -10.22
N HIS A 177 17.92 -12.72 -9.11
CA HIS A 177 16.51 -12.69 -8.69
C HIS A 177 15.80 -11.31 -8.86
N VAL A 178 16.45 -10.33 -9.49
CA VAL A 178 15.83 -9.02 -9.79
C VAL A 178 15.08 -9.08 -11.13
N ARG A 179 13.75 -9.06 -11.06
CA ARG A 179 12.87 -9.11 -12.24
C ARG A 179 12.64 -7.70 -12.80
N TRP A 180 12.27 -7.60 -14.08
CA TRP A 180 11.88 -6.33 -14.70
C TRP A 180 10.72 -5.64 -13.98
N GLY A 181 9.73 -6.42 -13.54
CA GLY A 181 8.65 -5.89 -12.72
C GLY A 181 9.14 -5.24 -11.43
N ASP A 182 10.24 -5.73 -10.83
CA ASP A 182 10.80 -5.12 -9.62
C ASP A 182 11.51 -3.79 -9.89
N LEU A 183 11.91 -3.52 -11.14
CA LEU A 183 12.58 -2.27 -11.53
C LEU A 183 11.57 -1.20 -11.97
N ILE A 184 10.42 -1.61 -12.51
CA ILE A 184 9.38 -0.68 -13.00
C ILE A 184 8.49 -0.17 -11.86
N ILE A 185 8.22 -1.00 -10.84
CA ILE A 185 7.28 -0.62 -9.77
C ILE A 185 7.78 0.54 -8.90
N TRP A 186 9.08 0.70 -8.68
CA TRP A 186 9.61 1.74 -7.79
C TRP A 186 9.55 3.13 -8.42
N PRO A 187 10.00 3.34 -9.67
CA PRO A 187 9.77 4.60 -10.37
C PRO A 187 8.28 4.93 -10.48
N LEU A 188 7.43 3.94 -10.79
CA LEU A 188 5.99 4.17 -10.87
C LEU A 188 5.41 4.63 -9.54
N LEU A 189 5.77 3.97 -8.43
CA LEU A 189 5.33 4.36 -7.10
C LEU A 189 5.87 5.74 -6.70
N PHE A 190 7.11 6.04 -7.05
CA PHE A 190 7.70 7.37 -6.87
C PHE A 190 6.89 8.44 -7.61
N THR A 191 6.55 8.19 -8.88
CA THR A 191 5.72 9.09 -9.69
C THR A 191 4.35 9.31 -9.06
N ILE A 192 3.69 8.25 -8.56
CA ILE A 192 2.40 8.37 -7.86
C ILE A 192 2.53 9.30 -6.65
N VAL A 193 3.51 9.05 -5.78
CA VAL A 193 3.66 9.83 -4.55
C VAL A 193 4.03 11.28 -4.84
N ILE A 194 4.95 11.53 -5.76
CA ILE A 194 5.35 12.90 -6.14
C ILE A 194 4.20 13.66 -6.80
N THR A 195 3.48 13.06 -7.75
CA THR A 195 2.34 13.74 -8.39
C THR A 195 1.21 14.00 -7.41
N GLY A 196 0.98 13.11 -6.44
CA GLY A 196 0.02 13.32 -5.35
C GLY A 196 0.41 14.51 -4.46
N LEU A 197 1.69 14.60 -4.07
CA LEU A 197 2.22 15.72 -3.30
C LEU A 197 2.06 17.05 -4.04
N LEU A 198 2.46 17.08 -5.32
CA LEU A 198 2.38 18.26 -6.16
C LEU A 198 0.93 18.74 -6.36
N ALA A 199 0.00 17.81 -6.57
CA ALA A 199 -1.44 18.12 -6.69
C ALA A 199 -1.99 18.69 -5.38
N THR A 200 -1.64 18.08 -4.26
CA THR A 200 -2.15 18.45 -2.93
C THR A 200 -1.74 19.87 -2.55
N HIS A 201 -0.48 20.23 -2.79
CA HIS A 201 0.05 21.56 -2.45
C HIS A 201 -0.17 22.62 -3.53
N HIS A 202 -0.84 22.27 -4.64
CA HIS A 202 -1.05 23.18 -5.77
C HIS A 202 0.26 23.89 -6.18
N VAL A 203 1.38 23.15 -6.17
CA VAL A 203 2.74 23.69 -6.30
C VAL A 203 2.89 24.54 -7.56
N PHE A 204 2.20 24.15 -8.62
CA PHE A 204 2.13 24.92 -9.85
C PHE A 204 0.81 25.67 -9.94
N PRO A 205 0.82 26.98 -10.23
CA PRO A 205 -0.38 27.76 -10.37
C PRO A 205 -1.19 27.33 -11.61
N GLY A 206 -2.51 27.49 -11.53
CA GLY A 206 -3.44 27.27 -12.62
C GLY A 206 -4.25 25.98 -12.49
N ILE A 207 -5.57 26.10 -12.75
CA ILE A 207 -6.53 24.99 -12.66
C ILE A 207 -6.17 23.86 -13.63
N GLU A 208 -5.73 24.20 -14.85
CA GLU A 208 -5.33 23.22 -15.86
C GLU A 208 -4.13 22.39 -15.42
N THR A 209 -3.13 23.02 -14.81
CA THR A 209 -1.93 22.34 -14.31
C THR A 209 -2.28 21.42 -13.14
N TYR A 210 -3.11 21.89 -12.21
CA TYR A 210 -3.62 21.05 -11.12
C TYR A 210 -4.36 19.82 -11.66
N ARG A 211 -5.28 20.01 -12.61
CA ARG A 211 -6.04 18.91 -13.23
C ARG A 211 -5.12 17.92 -13.93
N LEU A 212 -4.11 18.41 -14.64
CA LEU A 212 -3.12 17.56 -15.29
C LEU A 212 -2.33 16.71 -14.27
N ILE A 213 -1.81 17.31 -13.20
CA ILE A 213 -1.01 16.61 -12.19
C ILE A 213 -1.87 15.60 -11.43
N LEU A 214 -3.10 15.96 -11.06
CA LEU A 214 -4.04 15.03 -10.46
C LEU A 214 -4.40 13.87 -11.40
N GLY A 215 -4.61 14.17 -12.69
CA GLY A 215 -4.84 13.16 -13.71
C GLY A 215 -3.65 12.20 -13.86
N LEU A 216 -2.42 12.71 -13.82
CA LEU A 216 -1.20 11.89 -13.81
C LEU A 216 -1.10 11.02 -12.55
N HIS A 217 -1.44 11.55 -11.38
CA HIS A 217 -1.48 10.78 -10.13
C HIS A 217 -2.44 9.59 -10.25
N ILE A 218 -3.68 9.84 -10.66
CA ILE A 218 -4.73 8.82 -10.80
C ILE A 218 -4.36 7.81 -11.90
N ALA A 219 -3.89 8.26 -13.06
CA ALA A 219 -3.49 7.38 -14.16
C ALA A 219 -2.29 6.49 -13.76
N SER A 220 -1.31 7.04 -13.04
CA SER A 220 -0.17 6.27 -12.53
C SER A 220 -0.62 5.24 -11.49
N ALA A 221 -1.52 5.63 -10.58
CA ALA A 221 -2.09 4.73 -9.59
C ALA A 221 -2.92 3.60 -10.24
N ALA A 222 -3.69 3.91 -11.28
CA ALA A 222 -4.43 2.94 -12.07
C ALA A 222 -3.49 1.95 -12.76
N LEU A 223 -2.39 2.42 -13.37
CA LEU A 223 -1.37 1.55 -13.95
C LEU A 223 -0.72 0.66 -12.88
N PHE A 224 -0.43 1.20 -11.70
CA PHE A 224 0.12 0.42 -10.58
C PHE A 224 -0.85 -0.69 -10.14
N LEU A 225 -2.15 -0.38 -10.09
CA LEU A 225 -3.20 -1.35 -9.79
C LEU A 225 -3.27 -2.48 -10.84
N VAL A 226 -3.19 -2.14 -12.14
CA VAL A 226 -3.12 -3.12 -13.25
C VAL A 226 -1.92 -4.06 -13.09
N LEU A 227 -0.75 -3.54 -12.71
CA LEU A 227 0.48 -4.32 -12.58
C LEU A 227 0.55 -5.14 -11.29
N MET A 228 -0.20 -4.76 -10.26
CA MET A 228 -0.15 -5.38 -8.94
C MET A 228 -0.32 -6.91 -8.93
N PRO A 229 -1.34 -7.52 -9.58
CA PRO A 229 -1.54 -8.97 -9.53
C PRO A 229 -0.46 -9.76 -10.27
N PHE A 230 0.29 -9.12 -11.17
CA PHE A 230 1.33 -9.74 -11.99
C PHE A 230 2.74 -9.55 -11.44
N THR A 231 2.90 -8.76 -10.38
CA THR A 231 4.20 -8.44 -9.77
C THR A 231 4.33 -9.00 -8.35
N LYS A 232 5.46 -8.71 -7.69
CA LYS A 232 5.68 -9.03 -6.27
C LYS A 232 4.79 -8.19 -5.33
N LEU A 233 4.16 -7.12 -5.82
CA LEU A 233 3.27 -6.26 -5.02
C LEU A 233 2.03 -6.98 -4.50
N PHE A 234 1.60 -8.06 -5.17
CA PHE A 234 0.52 -8.92 -4.68
C PHE A 234 0.80 -9.57 -3.31
N HIS A 235 2.02 -9.45 -2.77
CA HIS A 235 2.32 -9.90 -1.41
C HIS A 235 1.42 -9.25 -0.36
N PHE A 236 1.04 -7.99 -0.56
CA PHE A 236 0.13 -7.26 0.32
C PHE A 236 -1.26 -7.91 0.36
N VAL A 237 -1.78 -8.33 -0.80
CA VAL A 237 -3.12 -8.90 -0.93
C VAL A 237 -3.18 -10.33 -0.40
N TRP A 238 -2.16 -11.16 -0.68
CA TRP A 238 -2.26 -12.60 -0.43
C TRP A 238 -1.14 -13.19 0.43
N ASN A 239 0.13 -12.98 0.07
CA ASN A 239 1.22 -13.70 0.73
C ASN A 239 1.34 -13.33 2.21
N PHE A 240 1.11 -12.06 2.57
CA PHE A 240 1.17 -11.61 3.95
C PHE A 240 0.05 -12.21 4.79
N TRP A 241 -1.17 -12.30 4.26
CA TRP A 241 -2.32 -12.81 4.99
C TRP A 241 -2.44 -14.33 4.88
N TYR A 242 -2.87 -14.82 3.71
CA TYR A 242 -3.07 -16.24 3.46
C TYR A 242 -1.77 -17.03 3.54
N GLY A 243 -0.69 -16.51 2.95
CA GLY A 243 0.61 -17.21 2.95
C GLY A 243 1.12 -17.47 4.37
N LYS A 244 1.01 -16.48 5.27
CA LYS A 244 1.38 -16.63 6.68
C LYS A 244 0.42 -17.50 7.48
N LEU A 245 -0.88 -17.38 7.24
CA LEU A 245 -1.86 -18.29 7.84
C LEU A 245 -1.61 -19.75 7.43
N HIS A 246 -1.26 -19.98 6.16
CA HIS A 246 -0.93 -21.31 5.67
C HIS A 246 0.40 -21.81 6.25
N GLU A 247 1.43 -20.97 6.32
CA GLU A 247 2.71 -21.29 6.99
C GLU A 247 2.46 -21.70 8.45
N TRP A 248 1.64 -20.94 9.18
CA TRP A 248 1.24 -21.26 10.53
C TRP A 248 0.51 -22.61 10.61
N TYR A 249 -0.47 -22.84 9.74
CA TYR A 249 -1.23 -24.08 9.72
C TYR A 249 -0.32 -25.29 9.44
N ASP A 250 0.61 -25.17 8.50
CA ASP A 250 1.52 -26.25 8.15
C ASP A 250 2.59 -26.51 9.23
N LEU A 251 3.15 -25.45 9.84
CA LEU A 251 4.21 -25.59 10.84
C LEU A 251 3.67 -25.92 12.24
N VAL A 252 2.67 -25.17 12.70
CA VAL A 252 2.20 -25.22 14.10
C VAL A 252 1.04 -26.20 14.27
N VAL A 253 0.09 -26.24 13.32
CA VAL A 253 -1.09 -27.10 13.43
C VAL A 253 -0.83 -28.51 12.90
N LYS A 254 -0.19 -28.65 11.74
CA LYS A 254 0.14 -29.96 11.17
C LYS A 254 1.39 -30.56 11.79
N ARG A 255 2.52 -29.84 11.76
CA ARG A 255 3.82 -30.39 12.19
C ARG A 255 4.08 -30.28 13.69
N GLY A 256 3.35 -29.41 14.40
CA GLY A 256 3.54 -29.17 15.83
C GLY A 256 4.92 -28.64 16.19
N ALA A 257 5.50 -27.81 15.33
CA ALA A 257 6.75 -27.08 15.56
C ALA A 257 6.54 -25.83 16.44
#